data_AF-A0A2G2QMY7-F1
#
_entry.id   AF-A0A2G2QMY7-F1
#
_cell.length_a   1.000
_cell.length_b   1.000
_cell.length_c   1.000
_cell.angle_alpha   90.00
_cell.angle_beta   90.00
_cell.angle_gamma   90.00
#
_symmetry.space_group_name_H-M   'P 1'
#
loop_
_entity.id
_entity.type
_entity.pdbx_description
1 polymer ?
#
loop_
_entity_poly.entity_id
_entity_poly.type
_entity_poly.pdbx_seq_one_letter_code
_entity_poly.pdbx_strand_id
1 'polypeptide(L)'
;MYKETNKRSVVKGITWRVIATTTTILIVYFFFGRLDLAIAAGAIETVLKIGLFWAHERAWFKVRWGKKRIEPFNLWFTGLPLSGKTTIADKVYEELEQLHIPIERIDSKDIRDLIPNIGYTREDRNRHMHRIGNLICTLQNNSISTVASFVSPYKESRGAIREMVNNNIVVYVKADIETCKQRDYKGAYAKALSGEFKNFPGVDEVYEEPEHAEIVIDTDMTSVDEAVETIVKYVKKSCIK
;
A
#
# COMPACT_ATOMS: atom_id res chain seq x y z
N MET A 1 -3.34 -19.01 -4.83
CA MET A 1 -4.33 -18.64 -3.79
C MET A 1 -5.72 -18.96 -4.33
N TYR A 2 -6.42 -19.98 -3.81
CA TYR A 2 -7.79 -20.28 -4.26
C TYR A 2 -8.73 -19.22 -3.69
N LYS A 3 -9.42 -18.48 -4.55
CA LYS A 3 -10.47 -17.54 -4.15
C LYS A 3 -11.72 -18.35 -3.79
N GLU A 4 -11.91 -18.66 -2.50
CA GLU A 4 -13.22 -19.14 -2.05
C GLU A 4 -14.24 -18.02 -2.33
N THR A 5 -15.13 -18.27 -3.28
CA THR A 5 -16.23 -17.35 -3.57
C THR A 5 -17.21 -17.43 -2.40
N ASN A 6 -17.67 -16.28 -1.88
CA ASN A 6 -18.65 -16.22 -0.78
C ASN A 6 -19.85 -17.16 -0.98
N LYS A 7 -20.27 -17.37 -2.24
CA LYS A 7 -21.32 -18.34 -2.60
C LYS A 7 -20.97 -19.79 -2.23
N ARG A 8 -19.73 -20.24 -2.45
CA ARG A 8 -19.31 -21.61 -2.15
C ARG A 8 -19.28 -21.87 -0.65
N SER A 9 -18.78 -20.93 0.15
CA SER A 9 -18.72 -21.06 1.61
C SER A 9 -20.12 -21.00 2.24
N VAL A 10 -21.00 -20.15 1.70
CA VAL A 10 -22.43 -20.10 2.11
C VAL A 10 -23.14 -21.41 1.78
N VAL A 11 -22.98 -21.95 0.56
CA VAL A 11 -23.60 -23.23 0.17
C VAL A 11 -23.10 -24.37 1.05
N LYS A 12 -21.78 -24.49 1.28
CA LYS A 12 -21.20 -25.49 2.21
C LYS A 12 -21.80 -25.38 3.62
N GLY A 13 -21.95 -24.15 4.12
CA GLY A 13 -22.52 -23.88 5.43
C GLY A 13 -23.99 -24.30 5.53
N ILE A 14 -24.80 -24.02 4.51
CA ILE A 14 -26.22 -24.41 4.45
C ILE A 14 -26.35 -25.93 4.35
N THR A 15 -25.63 -26.58 3.43
CA THR A 15 -25.72 -28.04 3.21
C THR A 15 -25.31 -28.81 4.46
N TRP A 16 -24.25 -28.39 5.15
CA TRP A 16 -23.82 -29.02 6.38
C TRP A 16 -24.83 -28.85 7.52
N ARG A 17 -25.46 -27.68 7.61
CA ARG A 17 -26.50 -27.43 8.63
C ARG A 17 -27.75 -28.26 8.41
N VAL A 18 -28.21 -28.41 7.17
CA VAL A 18 -29.35 -29.29 6.87
C VAL A 18 -29.05 -30.72 7.32
N ILE A 19 -27.89 -31.26 6.97
CA ILE A 19 -27.47 -32.61 7.38
C ILE A 19 -27.40 -32.74 8.91
N ALA A 20 -26.79 -31.77 9.59
CA ALA A 20 -26.66 -31.79 11.05
C ALA A 20 -28.04 -31.74 11.74
N THR A 21 -28.92 -30.83 11.34
CA THR A 21 -30.26 -30.69 11.93
C THR A 21 -31.12 -31.91 11.65
N THR A 22 -31.07 -32.48 10.44
CA THR A 22 -31.79 -33.73 10.12
C THR A 22 -31.29 -34.90 10.97
N THR A 23 -29.98 -34.98 11.21
CA THR A 23 -29.39 -36.04 12.06
C THR A 23 -29.89 -35.92 13.50
N THR A 24 -29.94 -34.71 14.08
CA THR A 24 -30.48 -34.50 15.42
C THR A 24 -31.96 -34.86 15.51
N ILE A 25 -32.76 -34.47 14.52
CA ILE A 25 -34.19 -34.83 14.46
C ILE A 25 -34.35 -36.36 14.45
N LEU A 26 -33.58 -37.08 13.63
CA LEU A 26 -33.64 -38.54 13.56
C LEU A 26 -33.22 -39.22 14.88
N ILE A 27 -32.16 -38.73 15.54
CA ILE A 27 -31.71 -39.26 16.84
C ILE A 27 -32.77 -39.02 17.91
N VAL A 28 -33.28 -37.79 18.04
CA VAL A 28 -34.30 -37.47 19.06
C VAL A 28 -35.58 -38.26 18.79
N TYR A 29 -35.98 -38.40 17.52
CA TYR A 29 -37.14 -39.22 17.18
C TYR A 29 -36.95 -40.70 17.54
N PHE A 30 -35.78 -41.28 17.27
CA PHE A 30 -35.46 -42.67 17.60
C PHE A 30 -35.57 -42.97 19.09
N PHE A 31 -35.12 -42.06 19.96
CA PHE A 31 -35.14 -42.27 21.41
C PHE A 31 -36.48 -41.96 22.08
N PHE A 32 -37.24 -40.98 21.58
CA PHE A 32 -38.45 -40.49 22.25
C PHE A 32 -39.75 -40.85 21.53
N GLY A 33 -39.69 -41.37 20.30
CA GLY A 33 -40.86 -41.74 19.48
C GLY A 33 -41.77 -40.56 19.11
N ARG A 34 -41.31 -39.33 19.36
CA ARG A 34 -42.10 -38.10 19.31
C ARG A 34 -41.51 -37.11 18.32
N LEU A 35 -42.16 -36.99 17.16
CA LEU A 35 -41.69 -36.16 16.05
C LEU A 35 -41.73 -34.66 16.39
N ASP A 36 -42.70 -34.23 17.19
CA ASP A 36 -42.84 -32.87 17.68
C ASP A 36 -41.64 -32.43 18.52
N LEU A 37 -41.23 -33.28 19.48
CA LEU A 37 -40.04 -33.03 20.30
C LEU A 37 -38.76 -33.04 19.47
N ALA A 38 -38.66 -33.93 18.49
CA ALA A 38 -37.52 -34.02 17.59
C ALA A 38 -37.33 -32.77 16.73
N ILE A 39 -38.40 -32.28 16.10
CA ILE A 39 -38.38 -31.05 15.30
C ILE A 39 -38.05 -29.84 16.18
N ALA A 40 -38.66 -29.73 17.36
CA ALA A 40 -38.38 -28.64 18.30
C ALA A 40 -36.91 -28.63 18.74
N ALA A 41 -36.35 -29.81 19.08
CA ALA A 41 -34.95 -29.95 19.47
C ALA A 41 -34.00 -29.53 18.34
N GLY A 42 -34.23 -30.01 17.10
CA GLY A 42 -33.42 -29.64 15.94
C GLY A 42 -33.47 -28.14 15.62
N ALA A 43 -34.65 -27.51 15.75
CA ALA A 43 -34.82 -26.08 15.55
C ALA A 43 -34.07 -25.25 16.62
N ILE A 44 -34.25 -25.59 17.90
CA ILE A 44 -33.57 -24.93 19.02
C ILE A 44 -32.05 -25.07 18.88
N GLU A 45 -31.55 -26.28 18.58
CA GLU A 45 -30.13 -26.53 18.38
C GLU A 45 -29.55 -25.67 17.26
N THR A 46 -30.28 -25.55 16.15
CA THR A 46 -29.84 -24.75 14.99
C THR A 46 -29.70 -23.29 15.37
N VAL A 47 -30.71 -22.71 16.02
CA VAL A 47 -30.69 -21.31 16.47
C VAL A 47 -29.57 -21.08 17.50
N LEU A 48 -29.42 -21.99 18.47
CA LEU A 48 -28.39 -21.89 19.49
C LEU A 48 -26.99 -21.96 18.89
N LYS A 49 -26.72 -22.91 17.98
CA LYS A 49 -25.43 -23.03 17.29
C LYS A 49 -25.11 -21.80 16.45
N ILE A 50 -26.10 -21.18 15.81
CA ILE A 50 -25.93 -19.91 15.11
C ILE A 50 -25.49 -18.81 16.07
N GLY A 51 -26.21 -18.66 17.19
CA GLY A 51 -25.90 -17.66 18.22
C GLY A 51 -24.52 -17.88 18.84
N LEU A 52 -24.18 -19.12 19.18
CA LEU A 52 -22.88 -19.50 19.73
C LEU A 52 -21.75 -19.28 18.73
N PHE A 53 -21.93 -19.66 17.46
CA PHE A 53 -20.93 -19.41 16.42
C PHE A 53 -20.73 -17.90 16.20
N TRP A 54 -21.81 -17.12 16.15
CA TRP A 54 -21.74 -15.67 16.04
C TRP A 54 -21.00 -15.05 17.24
N ALA A 55 -21.31 -15.49 18.46
CA ALA A 55 -20.63 -15.02 19.68
C ALA A 55 -19.15 -15.44 19.70
N HIS A 56 -18.85 -16.67 19.30
CA HIS A 56 -17.49 -17.20 19.15
C HIS A 56 -16.68 -16.38 18.15
N GLU A 57 -17.22 -16.13 16.95
CA GLU A 57 -16.57 -15.27 15.96
C GLU A 57 -16.31 -13.87 16.52
N ARG A 58 -17.31 -13.26 17.17
CA ARG A 58 -17.16 -11.92 17.79
C ARG A 58 -16.07 -11.90 18.87
N ALA A 59 -15.94 -12.98 19.64
CA ALA A 59 -14.87 -13.15 20.62
C ALA A 59 -13.51 -13.36 19.93
N TRP A 60 -13.45 -14.20 18.91
CA TRP A 60 -12.24 -14.50 18.14
C TRP A 60 -11.73 -13.28 17.37
N PHE A 61 -12.60 -12.38 16.91
CA PHE A 61 -12.20 -11.09 16.34
C PHE A 61 -11.36 -10.23 17.30
N LYS A 62 -11.56 -10.36 18.62
CA LYS A 62 -10.77 -9.68 19.65
C LYS A 62 -9.44 -10.40 19.93
N VAL A 63 -9.35 -11.69 19.62
CA VAL A 63 -8.15 -12.50 19.81
C VAL A 63 -7.19 -12.24 18.63
N ARG A 64 -5.99 -11.73 18.93
CA ARG A 64 -4.94 -11.45 17.94
C ARG A 64 -4.00 -12.63 17.68
N TRP A 65 -4.20 -13.75 18.39
CA TRP A 65 -3.36 -14.93 18.28
C TRP A 65 -3.40 -15.53 16.87
N GLY A 66 -2.23 -15.84 16.30
CA GLY A 66 -2.08 -16.40 14.94
C GLY A 66 -2.06 -15.39 13.79
N LYS A 67 -2.34 -14.10 14.02
CA LYS A 67 -2.21 -13.06 12.99
C LYS A 67 -0.76 -12.55 12.94
N LYS A 68 -0.01 -12.91 11.91
CA LYS A 68 1.26 -12.23 11.60
C LYS A 68 0.96 -10.88 10.96
N ARG A 69 1.37 -9.79 11.61
CA ARG A 69 1.32 -8.46 11.01
C ARG A 69 2.37 -8.39 9.91
N ILE A 70 1.99 -7.94 8.73
CA ILE A 70 2.95 -7.57 7.69
C ILE A 70 3.52 -6.22 8.15
N GLU A 71 4.83 -6.19 8.42
CA GLU A 71 5.50 -4.94 8.74
C GLU A 71 5.55 -4.09 7.46
N PRO A 72 4.86 -2.94 7.43
CA PRO A 72 4.80 -2.13 6.22
C PRO A 72 6.12 -1.42 6.00
N PHE A 73 6.36 -1.02 4.75
CA PHE A 73 7.50 -0.21 4.35
C PHE A 73 7.07 0.96 3.47
N ASN A 74 7.93 1.95 3.33
CA ASN A 74 7.73 3.06 2.41
C ASN A 74 8.89 3.10 1.42
N LEU A 75 8.59 2.96 0.14
CA LEU A 75 9.55 3.12 -0.95
C LEU A 75 9.45 4.54 -1.50
N TRP A 76 10.39 5.39 -1.11
CA TRP A 76 10.38 6.82 -1.40
C TRP A 76 11.31 7.18 -2.57
N PHE A 77 10.73 7.43 -3.73
CA PHE A 77 11.45 7.90 -4.91
C PHE A 77 11.67 9.41 -4.86
N THR A 78 12.93 9.83 -4.99
CA THR A 78 13.36 11.23 -5.06
C THR A 78 14.27 11.46 -6.26
N GLY A 79 14.32 12.68 -6.80
CA GLY A 79 15.09 13.00 -8.01
C GLY A 79 14.56 14.22 -8.75
N LEU A 80 15.34 14.75 -9.69
CA LEU A 80 14.96 15.91 -10.52
C LEU A 80 13.65 15.68 -11.29
N PRO A 81 12.86 16.73 -11.59
CA PRO A 81 11.74 16.62 -12.54
C PRO A 81 12.17 15.89 -13.82
N LEU A 82 11.33 15.00 -14.35
CA LEU A 82 11.63 14.18 -15.54
C LEU A 82 12.85 13.22 -15.43
N SER A 83 13.38 12.98 -14.23
CA SER A 83 14.41 11.94 -14.03
C SER A 83 13.91 10.50 -14.22
N GLY A 84 12.61 10.26 -14.42
CA GLY A 84 12.04 8.92 -14.61
C GLY A 84 11.39 8.29 -13.37
N LYS A 85 11.32 9.01 -12.24
CA LYS A 85 10.69 8.54 -10.98
C LYS A 85 9.34 7.87 -11.15
N THR A 86 8.35 8.57 -11.70
CA THR A 86 6.99 8.05 -11.83
C THR A 86 6.98 6.77 -12.68
N THR A 87 7.72 6.74 -13.80
CA THR A 87 7.79 5.58 -14.69
C THR A 87 8.34 4.34 -13.98
N ILE A 88 9.41 4.50 -13.19
CA ILE A 88 10.02 3.39 -12.45
C ILE A 88 9.12 3.00 -11.28
N ALA A 89 8.59 3.97 -10.54
CA ALA A 89 7.72 3.74 -9.38
C ALA A 89 6.44 2.99 -9.77
N ASP A 90 5.80 3.34 -10.88
CA ASP A 90 4.57 2.69 -11.36
C ASP A 90 4.83 1.22 -11.70
N LYS A 91 5.91 0.92 -12.43
CA LYS A 91 6.29 -0.46 -12.74
C LYS A 91 6.71 -1.26 -11.50
N VAL A 92 7.44 -0.64 -10.57
CA VAL A 92 7.78 -1.29 -9.28
C VAL A 92 6.51 -1.60 -8.49
N TYR A 93 5.54 -0.69 -8.48
CA TYR A 93 4.25 -0.92 -7.84
C TYR A 93 3.50 -2.09 -8.46
N GLU A 94 3.40 -2.15 -9.80
CA GLU A 94 2.78 -3.27 -10.52
C GLU A 94 3.43 -4.62 -10.17
N GLU A 95 4.76 -4.69 -10.11
CA GLU A 95 5.50 -5.91 -9.75
C GLU A 95 5.31 -6.31 -8.27
N LEU A 96 5.22 -5.34 -7.36
CA LEU A 96 5.00 -5.60 -5.93
C LEU A 96 3.54 -5.96 -5.62
N GLU A 97 2.57 -5.42 -6.37
CA GLU A 97 1.15 -5.75 -6.22
C GLU A 97 0.90 -7.23 -6.48
N GLN A 98 1.63 -7.85 -7.42
CA GLN A 98 1.57 -9.28 -7.70
C GLN A 98 1.94 -10.16 -6.49
N LEU A 99 2.61 -9.61 -5.47
CA LEU A 99 2.93 -10.32 -4.23
C LEU A 99 1.74 -10.42 -3.26
N HIS A 100 0.59 -9.81 -3.60
CA HIS A 100 -0.64 -9.82 -2.80
C HIS A 100 -0.45 -9.29 -1.37
N ILE A 101 0.48 -8.35 -1.19
CA ILE A 101 0.65 -7.60 0.06
C ILE A 101 -0.14 -6.28 -0.02
N PRO A 102 -0.68 -5.76 1.10
CA PRO A 102 -1.31 -4.44 1.09
C PRO A 102 -0.26 -3.35 0.75
N ILE A 103 -0.42 -2.71 -0.40
CA ILE A 103 0.49 -1.67 -0.90
C ILE A 103 -0.27 -0.63 -1.71
N GLU A 104 0.10 0.64 -1.57
CA GLU A 104 -0.55 1.77 -2.25
C GLU A 104 0.47 2.65 -2.97
N ARG A 105 0.06 3.21 -4.11
CA ARG A 105 0.89 4.08 -4.94
C ARG A 105 0.53 5.55 -4.71
N ILE A 106 1.54 6.38 -4.46
CA ILE A 106 1.40 7.78 -4.05
C ILE A 106 2.32 8.65 -4.92
N ASP A 107 1.82 9.28 -6.00
CA ASP A 107 2.61 10.26 -6.78
C ASP A 107 2.11 11.68 -6.54
N SER A 108 3.07 12.60 -6.62
CA SER A 108 2.79 14.04 -6.55
C SER A 108 1.69 14.51 -7.50
N LYS A 109 1.56 13.95 -8.71
CA LYS A 109 0.55 14.39 -9.70
C LYS A 109 -0.87 14.07 -9.25
N ASP A 110 -1.07 12.97 -8.54
CA ASP A 110 -2.41 12.49 -8.19
C ASP A 110 -2.90 13.15 -6.90
N ILE A 111 -1.98 13.43 -5.97
CA ILE A 111 -2.32 13.93 -4.64
C ILE A 111 -2.26 15.45 -4.55
N ARG A 112 -1.50 16.12 -5.43
CA ARG A 112 -1.34 17.58 -5.34
C ARG A 112 -2.65 18.32 -5.48
N ASP A 113 -3.56 17.86 -6.33
CA ASP A 113 -4.86 18.50 -6.51
C ASP A 113 -5.86 18.17 -5.37
N LEU A 114 -5.59 17.10 -4.62
CA LEU A 114 -6.42 16.67 -3.48
C LEU A 114 -6.06 17.40 -2.18
N ILE A 115 -4.84 17.92 -2.07
CA ILE A 115 -4.38 18.62 -0.86
C ILE A 115 -4.47 20.14 -1.09
N PRO A 116 -5.28 20.89 -0.31
CA PRO A 116 -5.42 22.33 -0.50
C PRO A 116 -4.18 23.09 0.00
N ASN A 117 -4.02 24.33 -0.49
CA ASN A 117 -2.96 25.26 -0.08
C ASN A 117 -1.55 24.71 -0.27
N ILE A 118 -1.26 24.20 -1.47
CA ILE A 118 0.08 23.80 -1.88
C ILE A 118 0.65 24.88 -2.79
N GLY A 119 1.78 25.46 -2.39
CA GLY A 119 2.61 26.28 -3.26
C GLY A 119 3.89 25.57 -3.69
N TYR A 120 4.81 26.34 -4.26
CA TYR A 120 6.11 25.85 -4.74
C TYR A 120 7.28 26.46 -3.97
N THR A 121 7.03 27.29 -2.96
CA THR A 121 8.07 27.80 -2.05
C THR A 121 8.67 26.66 -1.23
N ARG A 122 9.83 26.90 -0.63
CA ARG A 122 10.49 25.93 0.24
C ARG A 122 9.59 25.53 1.42
N GLU A 123 8.95 26.49 2.05
CA GLU A 123 8.04 26.29 3.17
C GLU A 123 6.79 25.48 2.75
N ASP A 124 6.22 25.77 1.58
CA ASP A 124 5.07 25.04 1.06
C ASP A 124 5.41 23.58 0.75
N ARG A 125 6.56 23.35 0.11
CA ARG A 125 7.08 22.01 -0.19
C ARG A 125 7.36 21.23 1.09
N ASN A 126 8.01 21.83 2.08
CA ASN A 126 8.26 21.22 3.39
C ASN A 126 6.95 20.86 4.09
N ARG A 127 5.97 21.76 4.11
CA ARG A 127 4.64 21.50 4.68
C ARG A 127 3.90 20.39 3.95
N HIS A 128 3.96 20.37 2.62
CA HIS A 128 3.38 19.32 1.81
C HIS A 128 4.02 17.97 2.12
N MET A 129 5.36 17.89 2.22
CA MET A 129 6.05 16.66 2.59
C MET A 129 5.64 16.15 3.97
N HIS A 130 5.49 17.01 4.98
CA HIS A 130 4.96 16.59 6.29
C HIS A 130 3.54 16.01 6.21
N ARG A 131 2.66 16.57 5.37
CA ARG A 131 1.31 16.01 5.14
C ARG A 131 1.37 14.64 4.48
N ILE A 132 2.25 14.46 3.50
CA ILE A 132 2.48 13.16 2.85
C ILE A 132 3.05 12.15 3.86
N GLY A 133 3.98 12.56 4.72
CA GLY A 133 4.49 11.73 5.81
C GLY A 133 3.37 11.22 6.72
N ASN A 134 2.49 12.11 7.18
CA ASN A 134 1.34 11.73 8.02
C ASN A 134 0.37 10.77 7.31
N LEU A 135 0.14 10.96 6.00
CA LEU A 135 -0.65 10.04 5.19
C LEU A 135 -0.01 8.64 5.17
N ILE A 136 1.31 8.58 4.91
CA ILE A 136 2.05 7.31 4.91
C ILE A 136 2.01 6.65 6.30
N CYS A 137 2.22 7.40 7.39
CA CYS A 137 2.09 6.87 8.76
C CYS A 137 0.69 6.26 8.99
N THR A 138 -0.36 6.92 8.50
CA THR A 138 -1.74 6.44 8.64
C THR A 138 -1.95 5.14 7.87
N LEU A 139 -1.40 5.02 6.66
CA LEU A 139 -1.42 3.77 5.87
C LEU A 139 -0.64 2.65 6.56
N GLN A 140 0.57 2.95 7.07
CA GLN A 140 1.39 1.98 7.80
C GLN A 140 0.73 1.50 9.10
N ASN A 141 -0.02 2.35 9.79
CA ASN A 141 -0.83 1.93 10.95
C ASN A 141 -1.88 0.88 10.58
N ASN A 142 -2.30 0.85 9.31
CA ASN A 142 -3.20 -0.16 8.75
C ASN A 142 -2.45 -1.30 8.02
N SER A 143 -1.14 -1.42 8.21
CA SER A 143 -0.26 -2.42 7.58
C SER A 143 -0.20 -2.33 6.05
N ILE A 144 -0.42 -1.12 5.51
CA ILE A 144 -0.32 -0.82 4.08
C ILE A 144 1.07 -0.24 3.82
N SER A 145 1.82 -0.86 2.92
CA SER A 145 3.10 -0.33 2.42
C SER A 145 2.85 0.72 1.34
N THR A 146 3.85 1.54 1.03
CA THR A 146 3.68 2.62 0.05
C THR A 146 4.79 2.65 -0.98
N VAL A 147 4.44 2.97 -2.22
CA VAL A 147 5.36 3.35 -3.30
C VAL A 147 5.10 4.83 -3.59
N ALA A 148 5.97 5.70 -3.10
CA ALA A 148 5.77 7.14 -3.11
C ALA A 148 6.78 7.84 -4.05
N SER A 149 6.31 8.67 -4.98
CA SER A 149 7.16 9.38 -5.95
C SER A 149 6.98 10.90 -5.89
N PHE A 150 8.03 11.56 -5.42
CA PHE A 150 8.07 13.01 -5.24
C PHE A 150 9.39 13.59 -5.74
N VAL A 151 9.41 14.88 -6.06
CA VAL A 151 10.70 15.56 -6.33
C VAL A 151 11.48 15.69 -5.02
N SER A 152 10.81 16.06 -3.91
CA SER A 152 11.40 16.21 -2.57
C SER A 152 12.83 16.79 -2.58
N PRO A 153 13.02 18.03 -3.09
CA PRO A 153 14.36 18.54 -3.40
C PRO A 153 15.23 18.81 -2.18
N TYR A 154 14.64 19.03 -0.99
CA TYR A 154 15.39 19.38 0.20
C TYR A 154 15.65 18.17 1.10
N LYS A 155 16.88 18.07 1.59
CA LYS A 155 17.36 17.10 2.57
C LYS A 155 16.52 17.12 3.84
N GLU A 156 16.17 18.31 4.33
CA GLU A 156 15.31 18.51 5.49
C GLU A 156 14.00 17.75 5.37
N SER A 157 13.29 17.90 4.25
CA SER A 157 12.00 17.23 4.02
C SER A 157 12.11 15.71 3.97
N ARG A 158 13.19 15.19 3.36
CA ARG A 158 13.44 13.74 3.28
C ARG A 158 13.86 13.17 4.65
N GLY A 159 14.59 13.96 5.44
CA GLY A 159 14.94 13.65 6.83
C GLY A 159 13.70 13.50 7.69
N ALA A 160 12.79 14.49 7.62
CA ALA A 160 11.51 14.44 8.33
C ALA A 160 10.69 13.20 7.94
N ILE A 161 10.56 12.86 6.65
CA ILE A 161 9.88 11.64 6.21
C ILE A 161 10.53 10.39 6.81
N ARG A 162 11.86 10.30 6.80
CA ARG A 162 12.60 9.15 7.35
C ARG A 162 12.37 8.98 8.86
N GLU A 163 12.18 10.07 9.60
CA GLU A 163 11.85 10.03 11.03
C GLU A 163 10.36 9.68 11.29
N MET A 164 9.47 10.09 10.40
CA MET A 164 8.03 9.88 10.55
C MET A 164 7.58 8.45 10.21
N VAL A 165 8.17 7.82 9.19
CA VAL A 165 7.68 6.55 8.63
C VAL A 165 8.58 5.37 8.99
N ASN A 166 8.00 4.19 9.14
CA ASN A 166 8.73 2.95 9.42
C ASN A 166 9.29 2.34 8.13
N ASN A 167 10.46 1.69 8.22
CA ASN A 167 11.10 1.00 7.09
C ASN A 167 11.14 1.86 5.81
N ASN A 168 11.64 3.10 5.94
CA ASN A 168 11.78 4.02 4.82
C ASN A 168 12.96 3.63 3.92
N ILE A 169 12.69 3.30 2.66
CA ILE A 169 13.67 2.96 1.63
C ILE A 169 13.70 4.09 0.62
N VAL A 170 14.75 4.90 0.65
CA VAL A 170 14.94 6.01 -0.28
C VAL A 170 15.56 5.48 -1.57
N VAL A 171 14.84 5.66 -2.67
CA VAL A 171 15.30 5.39 -4.03
C VAL A 171 15.65 6.72 -4.69
N TYR A 172 16.94 6.99 -4.84
CA TYR A 172 17.40 8.15 -5.58
C TYR A 172 17.44 7.84 -7.07
N VAL A 173 16.55 8.47 -7.83
CA VAL A 173 16.53 8.41 -9.29
C VAL A 173 17.39 9.55 -9.82
N LYS A 174 18.66 9.23 -10.03
CA LYS A 174 19.69 10.12 -10.55
C LYS A 174 19.56 10.24 -12.07
N ALA A 175 19.69 11.47 -12.55
CA ALA A 175 19.74 11.82 -13.96
C ALA A 175 20.41 13.19 -14.07
N ASP A 176 21.22 13.38 -15.09
CA ASP A 176 21.78 14.68 -15.40
C ASP A 176 20.66 15.67 -15.80
N ILE A 177 20.85 16.94 -15.43
CA ILE A 177 19.87 17.98 -15.75
C ILE A 177 19.69 18.16 -17.25
N GLU A 178 20.76 18.04 -18.02
CA GLU A 178 20.71 18.15 -19.48
C GLU A 178 19.89 17.01 -20.09
N THR A 179 20.03 15.78 -19.58
CA THR A 179 19.16 14.68 -19.96
C THR A 179 17.70 14.97 -19.59
N CYS A 180 17.44 15.49 -18.38
CA CYS A 180 16.08 15.85 -17.97
C CYS A 180 15.44 16.92 -18.87
N LYS A 181 16.23 17.92 -19.30
CA LYS A 181 15.80 18.95 -20.27
C LYS A 181 15.52 18.35 -21.66
N GLN A 182 16.36 17.44 -22.14
CA GLN A 182 16.13 16.74 -23.40
C GLN A 182 14.83 15.90 -23.36
N ARG A 183 14.49 15.34 -22.19
CA ARG A 183 13.26 14.60 -21.93
C ARG A 183 12.03 15.50 -21.75
N ASP A 184 12.11 16.82 -21.92
CA ASP A 184 11.03 17.78 -21.59
C ASP A 184 9.82 17.77 -22.53
N TYR A 185 9.16 16.62 -22.66
CA TYR A 185 7.94 16.44 -23.44
C TYR A 185 6.74 17.25 -22.91
N LYS A 186 6.82 17.79 -21.68
CA LYS A 186 5.78 18.61 -21.05
C LYS A 186 6.06 20.12 -21.11
N GLY A 187 7.24 20.52 -21.60
CA GLY A 187 7.67 21.92 -21.59
C GLY A 187 7.86 22.50 -20.18
N ALA A 188 8.03 21.68 -19.15
CA ALA A 188 8.17 22.15 -17.77
C ALA A 188 9.53 22.85 -17.55
N TYR A 189 10.61 22.30 -18.12
CA TYR A 189 11.92 22.95 -18.09
C TYR A 189 11.95 24.19 -18.99
N ALA A 190 11.32 24.14 -20.15
CA ALA A 190 11.20 25.32 -21.03
C ALA A 190 10.51 26.50 -20.31
N LYS A 191 9.42 26.23 -19.58
CA LYS A 191 8.71 27.22 -18.77
C LYS A 191 9.50 27.72 -17.55
N ALA A 192 10.30 26.86 -16.94
CA ALA A 192 11.19 27.29 -15.87
C ALA A 192 12.30 28.21 -16.39
N LEU A 193 12.89 27.87 -17.54
CA LEU A 193 13.94 28.67 -18.18
C LEU A 193 13.45 30.03 -18.69
N SER A 194 12.18 30.13 -19.10
CA SER A 194 11.55 31.41 -19.46
C SER A 194 11.11 32.25 -18.27
N GLY A 195 11.21 31.72 -17.04
CA GLY A 195 10.77 32.38 -15.81
C GLY A 195 9.26 32.32 -15.53
N GLU A 196 8.49 31.56 -16.33
CA GLU A 196 7.06 31.30 -16.09
C GLU A 196 6.88 30.46 -14.82
N PHE A 197 7.73 29.44 -14.64
CA PHE A 197 7.78 28.64 -13.41
C PHE A 197 8.94 29.09 -12.52
N LYS A 198 8.60 29.51 -11.30
CA LYS A 198 9.56 29.88 -10.26
C LYS A 198 9.74 28.74 -9.26
N ASN A 199 10.88 28.73 -8.58
CA ASN A 199 11.30 27.70 -7.62
C ASN A 199 11.28 26.30 -8.25
N PHE A 200 11.91 26.15 -9.42
CA PHE A 200 11.98 24.89 -10.16
C PHE A 200 13.31 24.16 -9.90
N PRO A 201 13.28 22.95 -9.31
CA PRO A 201 14.50 22.22 -8.95
C PRO A 201 15.37 21.89 -10.17
N GLY A 202 16.64 22.27 -10.09
CA GLY A 202 17.64 22.17 -11.14
C GLY A 202 17.79 23.43 -11.99
N VAL A 203 16.82 24.35 -12.01
CA VAL A 203 16.89 25.57 -12.83
C VAL A 203 17.21 26.78 -11.95
N ASP A 204 16.22 27.27 -11.22
CA ASP A 204 16.33 28.43 -10.33
C ASP A 204 16.31 28.03 -8.84
N GLU A 205 16.17 26.73 -8.55
CA GLU A 205 16.26 26.17 -7.21
C GLU A 205 17.18 24.93 -7.16
N VAL A 206 17.93 24.78 -6.07
CA VAL A 206 18.86 23.66 -5.89
C VAL A 206 18.10 22.38 -5.53
N TYR A 207 18.43 21.29 -6.23
CA TYR A 207 18.07 19.94 -5.79
C TYR A 207 19.22 19.41 -4.92
N GLU A 208 18.97 19.24 -3.63
CA GLU A 208 19.96 18.66 -2.71
C GLU A 208 19.95 17.15 -2.91
N GLU A 209 21.04 16.56 -3.42
CA GLU A 209 21.13 15.12 -3.59
C GLU A 209 21.08 14.38 -2.24
N PRO A 210 20.47 13.18 -2.17
CA PRO A 210 20.43 12.41 -0.93
C PRO A 210 21.80 11.79 -0.62
N GLU A 211 22.40 12.19 0.49
CA GLU A 211 23.68 11.62 0.98
C GLU A 211 23.56 10.14 1.38
N HIS A 212 22.37 9.71 1.81
CA HIS A 212 22.09 8.35 2.27
C HIS A 212 20.80 7.84 1.62
N ALA A 213 20.94 7.28 0.41
CA ALA A 213 19.90 6.53 -0.25
C ALA A 213 20.20 5.02 -0.16
N GLU A 214 19.18 4.22 0.16
CA GLU A 214 19.29 2.75 0.16
C GLU A 214 19.53 2.22 -1.26
N ILE A 215 18.97 2.90 -2.26
CA ILE A 215 19.09 2.54 -3.68
C ILE A 215 19.36 3.80 -4.48
N VAL A 216 20.35 3.75 -5.36
CA VAL A 216 20.62 4.79 -6.36
C VAL A 216 20.45 4.18 -7.74
N ILE A 217 19.59 4.76 -8.56
CA ILE A 217 19.37 4.37 -9.96
C ILE A 217 19.81 5.53 -10.84
N ASP A 218 20.86 5.30 -11.63
CA ASP A 218 21.30 6.24 -12.66
C ASP A 218 20.56 5.95 -13.97
N THR A 219 19.58 6.79 -14.31
CA THR A 219 18.72 6.59 -15.48
C THR A 219 19.35 7.02 -16.79
N ASP A 220 20.59 7.52 -16.77
CA ASP A 220 21.37 7.75 -17.98
C ASP A 220 22.08 6.46 -18.43
N MET A 221 22.30 5.52 -17.49
CA MET A 221 23.00 4.25 -17.75
C MET A 221 22.13 3.01 -17.57
N THR A 222 21.02 3.11 -16.83
CA THR A 222 20.18 1.97 -16.44
C THR A 222 18.86 2.02 -17.18
N SER A 223 18.46 0.91 -17.79
CA SER A 223 17.13 0.79 -18.37
C SER A 223 16.05 0.76 -17.28
N VAL A 224 14.80 1.06 -17.66
CA VAL A 224 13.68 1.04 -16.72
C VAL A 224 13.49 -0.36 -16.11
N ASP A 225 13.62 -1.41 -16.91
CA ASP A 225 13.36 -2.79 -16.44
C ASP A 225 14.46 -3.28 -15.49
N GLU A 226 15.73 -2.95 -15.75
CA GLU A 226 16.85 -3.23 -14.83
C GLU A 226 16.71 -2.48 -13.49
N ALA A 227 16.24 -1.23 -13.54
CA ALA A 227 15.97 -0.44 -12.34
C ALA A 227 14.85 -1.08 -11.50
N VAL A 228 13.75 -1.48 -12.15
CA VAL A 228 12.63 -2.18 -11.50
C VAL A 228 13.11 -3.48 -10.85
N GLU A 229 13.86 -4.31 -11.59
CA GLU A 229 14.39 -5.57 -11.06
C GLU A 229 15.26 -5.34 -9.82
N THR A 230 16.16 -4.37 -9.88
CA THR A 230 17.06 -4.01 -8.76
C THR A 230 16.27 -3.63 -7.51
N ILE A 231 15.26 -2.76 -7.67
CA ILE A 231 14.44 -2.27 -6.56
C ILE A 231 13.58 -3.38 -5.97
N VAL A 232 12.88 -4.14 -6.82
CA VAL A 232 12.01 -5.23 -6.37
C VAL A 232 12.81 -6.32 -5.66
N LYS A 233 13.99 -6.66 -6.16
CA LYS A 233 14.90 -7.62 -5.52
C LYS A 233 15.36 -7.14 -4.15
N TYR A 234 15.69 -5.87 -4.01
CA TYR A 234 16.04 -5.28 -2.71
C TYR A 234 14.87 -5.39 -1.73
N VAL A 235 13.67 -4.93 -2.12
CA VAL A 235 12.47 -4.93 -1.28
C VAL A 235 12.10 -6.35 -0.84
N LYS A 236 12.13 -7.33 -1.76
CA LYS A 236 11.88 -8.73 -1.43
C LYS A 236 12.86 -9.23 -0.37
N LYS A 237 14.16 -8.93 -0.52
CA LYS A 237 15.19 -9.37 0.45
C LYS A 237 15.07 -8.66 1.81
N SER A 238 14.77 -7.36 1.84
CA SER A 238 14.81 -6.56 3.06
C SER A 238 13.51 -6.60 3.86
N CYS A 239 12.36 -6.64 3.19
CA CYS A 239 11.05 -6.42 3.80
C CYS A 239 10.13 -7.63 3.75
N ILE A 240 10.29 -8.52 2.76
CA ILE A 240 9.38 -9.63 2.51
C ILE A 240 10.11 -10.95 2.78
N LYS A 241 10.21 -11.33 4.06
CA LYS A 241 10.81 -12.60 4.49
C LYS A 241 9.92 -13.81 4.23
#